data_AF-A0A2H0IU29-F1
#
_entry.id   AF-A0A2H0IU29-F1
#
_cell.length_a   1.000
_cell.length_b   1.000
_cell.length_c   1.000
_cell.angle_alpha   90.00
_cell.angle_beta   90.00
_cell.angle_gamma   90.00
#
_symmetry.space_group_name_H-M   'P 1'
#
loop_
_entity.id
_entity.type
_entity.pdbx_description
1 polymer ?
#
loop_
_entity_poly.entity_id
_entity_poly.type
_entity_poly.pdbx_seq_one_letter_code
_entity_poly.pdbx_strand_id
1 'polypeptide(L)'
;MELGKKVKELRKRKGLSQEELAEKASLSLRTIQRIESGETAPRGDTLKRLSKALDVSPDELLDWAEAEDRGYLALLYLSPLGMFLHPLLAIILPLILWIFKKDKVKGVNVAGKAILNFQITWLLAFLVFFMMSFGNLFLGFGISSDTEMDNIFNAFWKLALLYGYNVVFTIMSVVRSQLDKSILLVPAIPFLR
;
A
#
# COMPACT_ATOMS: atom_id res chain seq x y z
N MET A 1 -20.42 8.38 -2.70
CA MET A 1 -19.27 8.31 -3.63
C MET A 1 -18.25 9.39 -3.28
N GLU A 2 -16.96 9.05 -3.21
CA GLU A 2 -15.85 9.97 -2.87
C GLU A 2 -15.79 11.22 -3.78
N LEU A 3 -16.10 11.06 -5.07
CA LEU A 3 -16.16 12.15 -6.05
C LEU A 3 -17.16 13.27 -5.65
N GLY A 4 -18.33 12.90 -5.14
CA GLY A 4 -19.35 13.86 -4.70
C GLY A 4 -18.89 14.71 -3.51
N LYS A 5 -18.20 14.09 -2.55
CA LYS A 5 -17.59 14.79 -1.42
C LYS A 5 -16.51 15.77 -1.89
N LYS A 6 -15.71 15.38 -2.87
CA LYS A 6 -14.66 16.24 -3.44
C LYS A 6 -15.23 17.47 -4.15
N VAL A 7 -16.26 17.28 -4.97
CA VAL A 7 -16.99 18.39 -5.61
C VAL A 7 -17.48 19.38 -4.54
N LYS A 8 -18.08 18.86 -3.47
CA LYS A 8 -18.53 19.67 -2.33
C LYS A 8 -17.39 20.42 -1.62
N GLU A 9 -16.24 19.76 -1.44
CA GLU A 9 -15.06 20.37 -0.80
C GLU A 9 -14.46 21.48 -1.66
N LEU A 10 -14.23 21.23 -2.96
CA LEU A 10 -13.70 22.22 -3.91
C LEU A 10 -14.64 23.42 -4.02
N ARG A 11 -15.95 23.17 -4.09
CA ARG A 11 -16.96 24.22 -4.07
C ARG A 11 -16.82 25.11 -2.84
N LYS A 12 -16.73 24.52 -1.66
CA LYS A 12 -16.56 25.24 -0.39
C LYS A 12 -15.25 26.02 -0.34
N ARG A 13 -14.14 25.44 -0.83
CA ARG A 13 -12.84 26.14 -0.92
C ARG A 13 -12.90 27.38 -1.82
N LYS A 14 -13.74 27.34 -2.85
CA LYS A 14 -14.01 28.49 -3.73
C LYS A 14 -15.07 29.45 -3.19
N GLY A 15 -15.61 29.19 -1.99
CA GLY A 15 -16.65 30.02 -1.38
C GLY A 15 -18.00 29.97 -2.10
N LEU A 16 -18.23 28.96 -2.95
CA LEU A 16 -19.44 28.88 -3.77
C LEU A 16 -20.60 28.21 -3.02
N SER A 17 -21.83 28.68 -3.22
CA SER A 17 -23.06 27.97 -2.87
C SER A 17 -23.35 26.84 -3.87
N GLN A 18 -24.28 25.93 -3.54
CA GLN A 18 -24.65 24.85 -4.47
C GLN A 18 -25.33 25.42 -5.73
N GLU A 19 -26.09 26.49 -5.55
CA GLU A 19 -26.75 27.28 -6.59
C GLU A 19 -25.73 27.94 -7.51
N GLU A 20 -24.70 28.57 -6.95
CA GLU A 20 -23.63 29.21 -7.73
C GLU A 20 -22.79 28.20 -8.51
N LEU A 21 -22.51 27.02 -7.92
CA LEU A 21 -21.85 25.94 -8.65
C LEU A 21 -22.73 25.41 -9.78
N ALA A 22 -24.03 25.24 -9.52
CA ALA A 22 -24.99 24.81 -10.53
C ALA A 22 -25.02 25.77 -11.71
N GLU A 23 -25.09 27.07 -11.44
CA GLU A 23 -25.05 28.12 -12.47
C GLU A 23 -23.74 28.10 -13.26
N LYS A 24 -22.59 28.10 -12.58
CA LYS A 24 -21.25 28.07 -13.22
C LYS A 24 -21.01 26.82 -14.07
N ALA A 25 -21.50 25.67 -13.62
CA ALA A 25 -21.43 24.42 -14.39
C ALA A 25 -22.57 24.29 -15.43
N SER A 26 -23.52 25.24 -15.43
CA SER A 26 -24.79 25.23 -16.17
C SER A 26 -25.67 23.99 -15.89
N LEU A 27 -25.47 23.34 -14.74
CA LEU A 27 -26.21 22.15 -14.32
C LEU A 27 -27.40 22.56 -13.45
N SER A 28 -28.41 21.69 -13.31
CA SER A 28 -29.49 21.97 -12.36
C SER A 28 -28.99 21.85 -10.92
N LEU A 29 -29.57 22.64 -10.00
CA LEU A 29 -29.30 22.53 -8.56
C LEU A 29 -29.50 21.09 -8.07
N ARG A 30 -30.59 20.44 -8.52
CA ARG A 30 -30.88 19.04 -8.20
C ARG A 30 -29.77 18.10 -8.67
N THR A 31 -29.17 18.35 -9.83
CA THR A 31 -28.02 17.58 -10.32
C THR A 31 -26.81 17.75 -9.40
N ILE A 32 -26.48 18.98 -9.01
CA ILE A 32 -25.38 19.25 -8.07
C ILE A 32 -25.64 18.57 -6.72
N GLN A 33 -26.84 18.67 -6.17
CA GLN A 33 -27.21 18.01 -4.91
C GLN A 33 -27.05 16.50 -4.98
N ARG A 34 -27.55 15.85 -6.04
CA ARG A 34 -27.40 14.40 -6.26
C ARG A 34 -25.95 13.98 -6.45
N ILE A 35 -25.13 14.83 -7.07
CA ILE A 35 -23.69 14.59 -7.21
C ILE A 35 -23.01 14.71 -5.85
N GLU A 36 -23.26 15.79 -5.09
CA GLU A 36 -22.66 16.03 -3.77
C GLU A 36 -23.12 15.01 -2.71
N SER A 37 -24.34 14.49 -2.81
CA SER A 37 -24.84 13.39 -1.96
C SER A 37 -24.31 12.02 -2.39
N GLY A 38 -23.77 11.93 -3.61
CA GLY A 38 -23.25 10.69 -4.18
C GLY A 38 -24.32 9.75 -4.75
N GLU A 39 -25.55 10.23 -4.94
CA GLU A 39 -26.62 9.52 -5.65
C GLU A 39 -26.35 9.36 -7.15
N THR A 40 -25.55 10.24 -7.74
CA THR A 40 -25.24 10.18 -9.18
C THR A 40 -23.81 10.63 -9.45
N ALA A 41 -23.05 9.82 -10.19
CA ALA A 41 -21.69 10.17 -10.60
C ALA A 41 -21.71 11.04 -11.87
N PRO A 42 -21.02 12.20 -11.90
CA PRO A 42 -20.85 12.97 -13.14
C PRO A 42 -19.98 12.20 -14.13
N ARG A 43 -20.36 12.20 -15.41
CA ARG A 43 -19.64 11.56 -16.51
C ARG A 43 -19.68 12.44 -17.76
N GLY A 44 -18.77 12.22 -18.69
CA GLY A 44 -18.77 12.89 -20.01
C GLY A 44 -18.82 14.41 -19.91
N ASP A 45 -19.84 15.02 -20.51
CA ASP A 45 -20.06 16.47 -20.52
C ASP A 45 -20.23 17.05 -19.11
N THR A 46 -21.00 16.41 -18.24
CA THR A 46 -21.25 16.85 -16.85
C THR A 46 -19.94 16.98 -16.07
N LEU A 47 -19.03 16.02 -16.25
CA LEU A 47 -17.72 16.03 -15.60
C LEU A 47 -16.87 17.20 -16.11
N LYS A 48 -16.80 17.40 -17.43
CA LYS A 48 -16.05 18.52 -18.04
C LYS A 48 -16.56 19.87 -17.52
N ARG A 49 -17.87 20.03 -17.42
CA ARG A 49 -18.48 21.27 -16.96
C ARG A 49 -18.25 21.54 -15.48
N LEU A 50 -18.34 20.51 -14.65
CA LEU A 50 -17.97 20.60 -13.23
C LEU A 50 -16.50 20.95 -13.05
N SER A 51 -15.60 20.27 -13.77
CA SER A 51 -14.17 20.54 -13.70
C SER A 51 -13.85 21.98 -14.10
N LYS A 52 -14.48 22.50 -15.17
CA LYS A 52 -14.35 23.91 -15.60
C LYS A 52 -14.89 24.90 -14.57
N ALA A 53 -16.06 24.63 -13.98
CA ALA A 53 -16.65 25.51 -12.96
C ALA A 53 -15.82 25.54 -11.66
N LEU A 54 -15.18 24.42 -11.34
CA LEU A 54 -14.30 24.25 -10.19
C LEU A 54 -12.83 24.57 -10.51
N ASP A 55 -12.51 24.96 -11.75
CA ASP A 55 -11.17 25.35 -12.19
C ASP A 55 -10.09 24.29 -11.91
N VAL A 56 -10.45 23.04 -12.18
CA VAL A 56 -9.58 21.87 -12.07
C VAL A 56 -9.67 21.08 -13.37
N SER A 57 -8.70 20.22 -13.64
CA SER A 57 -8.81 19.34 -14.82
C SER A 57 -9.85 18.23 -14.58
N PRO A 58 -10.50 17.71 -15.65
CA PRO A 58 -11.36 16.54 -15.52
C PRO A 58 -10.64 15.34 -14.89
N ASP A 59 -9.37 15.16 -15.24
CA ASP A 59 -8.51 14.10 -14.72
C ASP A 59 -8.25 14.31 -13.23
N GLU A 60 -7.93 15.52 -12.78
CA GLU A 60 -7.77 15.84 -11.35
C GLU A 60 -9.05 15.62 -10.53
N LEU A 61 -10.22 15.89 -11.13
CA LEU A 61 -11.51 15.58 -10.51
C LEU A 61 -11.73 14.06 -10.41
N LEU A 62 -11.26 13.28 -11.40
CA LEU A 62 -11.36 11.83 -11.50
C LEU A 62 -10.31 11.06 -10.71
N ASP A 63 -9.10 11.59 -10.55
CA ASP A 63 -8.02 10.99 -9.74
C ASP A 63 -8.45 10.89 -8.28
N TRP A 64 -9.33 11.79 -7.83
CA TRP A 64 -9.97 11.69 -6.52
C TRP A 64 -11.03 10.60 -6.43
N ALA A 65 -11.46 10.03 -7.56
CA ALA A 65 -12.33 8.87 -7.65
C ALA A 65 -11.55 7.54 -7.65
N GLU A 66 -10.21 7.55 -7.62
CA GLU A 66 -9.43 6.36 -7.25
C GLU A 66 -9.89 5.91 -5.86
N ALA A 67 -10.54 4.75 -5.81
CA ALA A 67 -11.21 4.27 -4.63
C ALA A 67 -10.21 4.14 -3.48
N GLU A 68 -10.53 4.74 -2.33
CA GLU A 68 -9.85 4.46 -1.07
C GLU A 68 -10.25 3.06 -0.61
N ASP A 69 -9.73 2.04 -1.29
CA ASP A 69 -9.96 0.65 -0.94
C ASP A 69 -9.05 0.26 0.22
N ARG A 70 -9.47 0.68 1.43
CA ARG A 70 -8.76 0.39 2.68
C ARG A 70 -8.59 -1.10 2.92
N GLY A 71 -9.52 -1.92 2.43
CA GLY A 71 -9.44 -3.38 2.49
C GLY A 71 -8.30 -3.89 1.61
N TYR A 72 -8.20 -3.37 0.39
CA TYR A 72 -7.11 -3.70 -0.51
C TYR A 72 -5.74 -3.27 0.04
N LEU A 73 -5.66 -2.06 0.62
CA LEU A 73 -4.45 -1.62 1.31
C LEU A 73 -4.10 -2.55 2.48
N ALA A 74 -5.07 -2.91 3.31
CA ALA A 74 -4.86 -3.87 4.41
C ALA A 74 -4.32 -5.20 3.89
N LEU A 75 -4.91 -5.75 2.83
CA LEU A 75 -4.45 -6.99 2.19
C LEU A 75 -3.02 -6.85 1.65
N LEU A 76 -2.70 -5.71 1.04
CA LEU A 76 -1.35 -5.42 0.57
C LEU A 76 -0.36 -5.38 1.75
N TYR A 77 -0.67 -4.68 2.84
CA TYR A 77 0.17 -4.65 4.04
C TYR A 77 0.26 -5.99 4.76
N LEU A 78 -0.71 -6.89 4.61
CA LEU A 78 -0.67 -8.25 5.16
C LEU A 78 0.08 -9.24 4.27
N SER A 79 0.26 -8.94 2.98
CA SER A 79 0.91 -9.83 2.02
C SER A 79 2.34 -10.28 2.39
N PRO A 80 3.18 -9.48 3.09
CA PRO A 80 4.40 -9.96 3.76
C PRO A 80 4.28 -11.27 4.54
N LEU A 81 3.13 -11.54 5.16
CA LEU A 81 2.91 -12.75 5.97
C LEU A 81 2.93 -14.04 5.14
N GLY A 82 2.89 -13.95 3.80
CA GLY A 82 3.15 -15.08 2.91
C GLY A 82 4.52 -15.75 3.14
N MET A 83 5.45 -15.06 3.81
CA MET A 83 6.76 -15.60 4.20
C MET A 83 6.69 -16.89 5.04
N PHE A 84 5.59 -17.12 5.78
CA PHE A 84 5.41 -18.32 6.59
C PHE A 84 5.17 -19.59 5.78
N LEU A 85 4.58 -19.45 4.59
CA LEU A 85 4.45 -20.57 3.67
C LEU A 85 5.73 -20.77 2.87
N HIS A 86 6.25 -19.69 2.29
CA HIS A 86 7.43 -19.76 1.44
C HIS A 86 8.09 -18.37 1.30
N PRO A 87 9.43 -18.25 1.37
CA PRO A 87 10.13 -16.97 1.24
C PRO A 87 9.80 -16.22 -0.07
N LEU A 88 9.63 -16.93 -1.19
CA LEU A 88 9.25 -16.30 -2.47
C LEU A 88 7.83 -15.72 -2.46
N LEU A 89 6.90 -16.31 -1.70
CA LEU A 89 5.53 -15.80 -1.63
C LEU A 89 5.47 -14.43 -0.95
N ALA A 90 6.43 -14.14 -0.07
CA ALA A 90 6.56 -12.84 0.59
C ALA A 90 6.83 -11.69 -0.41
N ILE A 91 7.38 -11.99 -1.59
CA ILE A 91 7.62 -11.00 -2.66
C ILE A 91 6.53 -11.10 -3.74
N ILE A 92 6.19 -12.31 -4.15
CA ILE A 92 5.26 -12.54 -5.26
C ILE A 92 3.87 -11.99 -4.94
N LEU A 93 3.35 -12.22 -3.72
CA LEU A 93 2.02 -11.72 -3.34
C LEU A 93 1.91 -10.18 -3.38
N PRO A 94 2.77 -9.41 -2.67
CA PRO A 94 2.74 -7.96 -2.78
C PRO A 94 3.00 -7.46 -4.20
N LEU A 95 3.84 -8.13 -4.98
CA LEU A 95 4.12 -7.75 -6.36
C LEU A 95 2.87 -7.85 -7.24
N ILE A 96 2.14 -8.97 -7.15
CA ILE A 96 0.88 -9.17 -7.88
C ILE A 96 -0.13 -8.12 -7.44
N LEU A 97 -0.33 -7.92 -6.14
CA LEU A 97 -1.28 -6.93 -5.64
C LEU A 97 -0.89 -5.51 -6.10
N TRP A 98 0.37 -5.12 -5.97
CA TRP A 98 0.83 -3.81 -6.44
C TRP A 98 0.59 -3.61 -7.94
N ILE A 99 0.99 -4.54 -8.81
CA ILE A 99 0.84 -4.38 -10.27
C ILE A 99 -0.64 -4.23 -10.69
N PHE A 100 -1.56 -4.93 -10.05
CA PHE A 100 -2.97 -4.94 -10.47
C PHE A 100 -3.73 -3.65 -10.13
N LYS A 101 -3.30 -2.93 -9.09
CA LYS A 101 -4.03 -1.77 -8.53
C LYS A 101 -3.17 -0.53 -8.26
N LYS A 102 -1.89 -0.51 -8.66
CA LYS A 102 -0.97 0.63 -8.44
C LYS A 102 -1.50 1.97 -8.94
N ASP A 103 -2.25 1.97 -10.03
CA ASP A 103 -2.81 3.18 -10.67
C ASP A 103 -4.34 3.24 -10.53
N LYS A 104 -4.90 2.54 -9.53
CA LYS A 104 -6.36 2.42 -9.34
C LYS A 104 -6.81 2.70 -7.92
N VAL A 105 -5.90 2.58 -6.95
CA VAL A 105 -6.18 2.72 -5.52
C VAL A 105 -5.11 3.62 -4.92
N LYS A 106 -5.56 4.71 -4.32
CA LYS A 106 -4.69 5.69 -3.68
C LYS A 106 -3.80 5.01 -2.63
N GLY A 107 -2.51 5.32 -2.66
CA GLY A 107 -1.53 4.80 -1.70
C GLY A 107 -1.01 3.40 -2.02
N VAL A 108 -1.62 2.62 -2.93
CA VAL A 108 -1.11 1.29 -3.32
C VAL A 108 0.27 1.39 -3.95
N ASN A 109 0.53 2.41 -4.76
CA ASN A 109 1.84 2.56 -5.38
C ASN A 109 2.96 2.77 -4.35
N VAL A 110 2.72 3.66 -3.38
CA VAL A 110 3.68 3.96 -2.31
C VAL A 110 3.85 2.77 -1.37
N ALA A 111 2.73 2.15 -0.96
CA ALA A 111 2.73 0.96 -0.10
C ALA A 111 3.43 -0.23 -0.76
N GLY A 112 3.09 -0.51 -2.02
CA GLY A 112 3.67 -1.62 -2.79
C GLY A 112 5.18 -1.49 -2.93
N LYS A 113 5.69 -0.31 -3.29
CA LYS A 113 7.14 -0.03 -3.35
C LYS A 113 7.81 -0.24 -1.99
N ALA A 114 7.23 0.30 -0.91
CA ALA A 114 7.79 0.17 0.44
C ALA A 114 7.85 -1.29 0.91
N ILE A 115 6.78 -2.05 0.67
CA ILE A 115 6.70 -3.47 1.02
C ILE A 115 7.71 -4.29 0.22
N LEU A 116 7.79 -4.07 -1.09
CA LEU A 116 8.74 -4.80 -1.94
C LEU A 116 10.19 -4.48 -1.55
N ASN A 117 10.52 -3.21 -1.30
CA ASN A 117 11.85 -2.80 -0.82
C ASN A 117 12.21 -3.47 0.51
N PHE A 118 11.26 -3.52 1.45
CA PHE A 118 11.41 -4.24 2.71
C PHE A 118 11.64 -5.74 2.47
N GLN A 119 10.79 -6.41 1.69
CA GLN A 119 10.89 -7.85 1.46
C GLN A 119 12.17 -8.27 0.72
N ILE A 120 12.63 -7.46 -0.25
CA ILE A 120 13.92 -7.71 -0.92
C ILE A 120 15.08 -7.55 0.07
N THR A 121 15.04 -6.52 0.92
CA THR A 121 16.05 -6.31 1.97
C THR A 121 16.11 -7.51 2.91
N TRP A 122 14.95 -8.02 3.31
CA TRP A 122 14.84 -9.20 4.16
C TRP A 122 15.32 -10.48 3.48
N LEU A 123 14.99 -10.69 2.21
CA LEU A 123 15.48 -11.84 1.44
C LEU A 123 17.01 -11.86 1.39
N LEU A 124 17.65 -10.71 1.17
CA LEU A 124 19.10 -10.59 1.17
C LEU A 124 19.71 -10.86 2.55
N ALA A 125 19.11 -10.30 3.61
CA ALA A 125 19.53 -10.58 4.99
C ALA A 125 19.41 -12.07 5.34
N PHE A 126 18.32 -12.72 4.91
CA PHE A 126 18.11 -14.16 5.05
C PHE A 126 19.16 -14.98 4.31
N LEU A 127 19.52 -14.59 3.09
CA LEU A 127 20.55 -15.27 2.31
C LEU A 127 21.92 -15.20 3.01
N VAL A 128 22.29 -14.03 3.54
CA VAL A 128 23.54 -13.84 4.31
C VAL A 128 23.51 -14.67 5.60
N PHE A 129 22.41 -14.64 6.34
CA PHE A 129 22.23 -15.46 7.54
C PHE A 129 22.37 -16.95 7.23
N PHE A 130 21.73 -17.43 6.16
CA PHE A 130 21.83 -18.82 5.73
C PHE A 130 23.27 -19.20 5.37
N MET A 131 23.98 -18.35 4.63
CA MET A 131 25.39 -18.58 4.32
C MET A 131 26.29 -18.61 5.57
N MET A 132 26.04 -17.78 6.57
CA MET A 132 26.82 -17.81 7.82
C MET A 132 26.51 -19.05 8.68
N SER A 133 25.23 -19.46 8.75
CA SER A 133 24.81 -20.59 9.57
C SER A 133 25.11 -21.95 8.94
N PHE A 134 25.08 -22.05 7.61
CA PHE A 134 25.26 -23.32 6.89
C PHE A 134 26.46 -23.35 5.95
N GLY A 135 27.22 -22.26 5.80
CA GLY A 135 28.38 -22.20 4.90
C GLY A 135 29.45 -23.26 5.19
N ASN A 136 29.65 -23.59 6.46
CA ASN A 136 30.59 -24.63 6.88
C ASN A 136 30.18 -26.04 6.38
N LEU A 137 28.87 -26.30 6.27
CA LEU A 137 28.32 -27.55 5.73
C LEU A 137 28.63 -27.71 4.23
N PHE A 138 28.61 -26.60 3.48
CA PHE A 138 28.88 -26.59 2.03
C PHE A 138 30.38 -26.54 1.69
N LEU A 139 31.22 -25.99 2.57
CA LEU A 139 32.67 -25.86 2.37
C LEU A 139 33.48 -27.10 2.83
N GLY A 140 32.82 -28.12 3.37
CA GLY A 140 33.46 -29.40 3.72
C GLY A 140 34.40 -29.33 4.92
N PHE A 141 34.34 -28.27 5.73
CA PHE A 141 35.07 -28.22 7.01
C PHE A 141 34.30 -29.06 8.04
N GLY A 142 34.84 -30.23 8.37
CA GLY A 142 34.27 -31.14 9.37
C GLY A 142 34.12 -30.45 10.73
N ILE A 143 32.88 -30.33 11.20
CA ILE A 143 32.54 -29.85 12.53
C ILE A 143 32.43 -31.07 13.44
N SER A 144 33.03 -31.03 14.63
CA SER A 144 32.90 -32.05 15.66
C SER A 144 31.45 -32.21 16.11
N SER A 145 30.98 -33.45 16.21
CA SER A 145 29.60 -33.85 16.51
C SER A 145 29.00 -33.26 17.80
N ASP A 146 29.83 -32.96 18.79
CA ASP A 146 29.36 -32.53 20.12
C ASP A 146 28.80 -31.10 20.16
N THR A 147 29.07 -30.30 19.12
CA THR A 147 28.59 -28.91 19.02
C THR A 147 27.35 -28.76 18.11
N GLU A 148 26.88 -29.83 17.48
CA GLU A 148 25.86 -29.73 16.42
C GLU A 148 24.46 -29.38 16.95
N MET A 149 24.01 -29.99 18.05
CA MET A 149 22.65 -29.78 18.57
C MET A 149 22.44 -28.35 19.10
N ASP A 150 23.41 -27.82 19.84
CA ASP A 150 23.37 -26.44 20.36
C ASP A 150 23.46 -25.40 19.23
N ASN A 151 24.21 -25.69 18.16
CA ASN A 151 24.28 -24.83 16.98
C ASN A 151 22.95 -24.81 16.22
N ILE A 152 22.29 -25.97 16.09
CA ILE A 152 20.97 -26.09 15.47
C ILE A 152 19.94 -25.30 16.28
N PHE A 153 19.88 -25.51 17.60
CA PHE A 153 18.94 -24.79 18.46
C PHE A 153 19.17 -23.27 18.42
N ASN A 154 20.43 -22.82 18.44
CA ASN A 154 20.78 -21.41 18.28
C ASN A 154 20.35 -20.85 16.91
N ALA A 155 20.50 -21.61 15.83
CA ALA A 155 20.05 -21.21 14.51
C ALA A 155 18.52 -21.06 14.46
N PHE A 156 17.78 -22.01 15.04
CA PHE A 156 16.33 -21.95 15.17
C PHE A 156 15.85 -20.73 15.95
N TRP A 157 16.47 -20.42 17.10
CA TRP A 157 16.09 -19.27 17.90
C TRP A 157 16.35 -17.94 17.17
N LYS A 158 17.51 -17.80 16.52
CA LYS A 158 17.84 -16.63 15.69
C LYS A 158 16.85 -16.46 14.54
N LEU A 159 16.49 -17.57 13.88
CA LEU A 159 15.48 -17.59 12.84
C LEU A 159 14.11 -17.13 13.38
N ALA A 160 13.69 -17.66 14.53
CA ALA A 160 12.43 -17.29 15.17
C ALA A 160 12.37 -15.78 15.51
N LEU A 161 13.47 -15.21 16.03
CA LEU A 161 13.58 -13.77 16.29
C LEU A 161 13.47 -12.95 14.98
N LEU A 162 14.10 -13.42 13.91
CA LEU A 162 14.11 -12.78 12.59
C LEU A 162 12.68 -12.73 12.00
N TYR A 163 11.96 -13.85 12.02
CA TYR A 163 10.55 -13.91 11.62
C TYR A 163 9.66 -13.07 12.55
N GLY A 164 9.88 -13.14 13.86
CA GLY A 164 9.12 -12.34 14.84
C GLY A 164 9.24 -10.84 14.60
N TYR A 165 10.44 -10.36 14.28
CA TYR A 165 10.65 -8.96 13.90
C TYR A 165 9.83 -8.60 12.65
N ASN A 166 9.86 -9.43 11.60
CA ASN A 166 9.11 -9.18 10.37
C ASN A 166 7.59 -9.07 10.63
N VAL A 167 7.06 -9.98 11.45
CA VAL A 167 5.65 -9.96 11.88
C VAL A 167 5.30 -8.67 12.60
N VAL A 168 6.10 -8.27 13.58
CA VAL A 168 5.84 -7.07 14.38
C VAL A 168 5.80 -5.82 13.49
N PHE A 169 6.76 -5.64 12.59
CA PHE A 169 6.79 -4.51 11.67
C PHE A 169 5.66 -4.54 10.63
N THR A 170 5.28 -5.73 10.18
CA THR A 170 4.13 -5.92 9.28
C THR A 170 2.83 -5.52 9.98
N ILE A 171 2.58 -6.04 11.18
CA ILE A 171 1.37 -5.71 11.96
C ILE A 171 1.34 -4.21 12.31
N MET A 172 2.45 -3.64 12.77
CA MET A 172 2.54 -2.20 13.04
C MET A 172 2.25 -1.37 11.79
N SER A 173 2.71 -1.79 10.62
CA SER A 173 2.44 -1.11 9.35
C SER A 173 0.98 -1.18 8.94
N VAL A 174 0.32 -2.34 9.12
CA VAL A 174 -1.13 -2.49 8.90
C VAL A 174 -1.89 -1.52 9.81
N VAL A 175 -1.60 -1.50 11.10
CA VAL A 175 -2.28 -0.62 12.07
C VAL A 175 -2.05 0.85 11.73
N ARG A 176 -0.82 1.25 11.40
CA ARG A 176 -0.51 2.64 11.02
C ARG A 176 -1.18 3.06 9.73
N SER A 177 -1.29 2.17 8.75
CA SER A 177 -2.02 2.44 7.51
C SER A 177 -3.50 2.69 7.75
N GLN A 178 -4.14 1.99 8.70
CA GLN A 178 -5.54 2.24 9.04
C GLN A 178 -5.75 3.57 9.77
N LEU A 179 -4.69 4.11 10.38
CA LEU A 179 -4.68 5.39 11.08
C LEU A 179 -4.19 6.56 10.21
N ASP A 180 -4.05 6.35 8.90
CA ASP A 180 -3.53 7.34 7.93
C ASP A 180 -2.16 7.92 8.32
N LYS A 181 -1.36 7.10 9.04
CA LYS A 181 -0.01 7.44 9.50
C LYS A 181 1.05 6.90 8.54
N SER A 182 2.25 7.49 8.60
CA SER A 182 3.40 7.07 7.79
C SER A 182 3.70 5.57 7.92
N ILE A 183 4.09 4.95 6.79
CA ILE A 183 4.53 3.55 6.71
C ILE A 183 5.74 3.34 7.61
N LEU A 184 5.75 2.23 8.35
CA LEU A 184 6.83 1.87 9.28
C LEU A 184 7.39 0.49 8.90
N LEU A 185 8.06 0.43 7.76
CA LEU A 185 8.76 -0.76 7.28
C LEU A 185 10.26 -0.46 7.27
N VAL A 186 10.96 -0.97 8.27
CA VAL A 186 12.40 -0.76 8.46
C VAL A 186 13.00 -2.10 8.88
N PRO A 187 14.17 -2.52 8.36
CA PRO A 187 14.95 -1.87 7.30
C PRO A 187 14.35 -2.11 5.89
N ALA A 188 14.37 -1.08 5.03
CA ALA A 188 13.94 -1.18 3.64
C ALA A 188 14.89 -0.38 2.73
N ILE A 189 15.80 -1.09 2.05
CA ILE A 189 16.70 -0.51 1.05
C ILE A 189 15.87 -0.16 -0.21
N PRO A 190 15.97 1.07 -0.75
CA PRO A 190 15.10 1.54 -1.82
C PRO A 190 15.55 1.04 -3.20
N PHE A 191 15.19 -0.20 -3.54
CA PHE A 191 15.41 -0.78 -4.87
C PHE A 191 14.41 -0.24 -5.90
N LEU A 192 13.16 -0.08 -5.50
CA LEU A 192 12.08 0.52 -6.29
C LEU A 192 11.88 1.97 -5.85
N ARG A 193 12.07 2.91 -6.79
CA ARG A 193 11.85 4.35 -6.61
C ARG A 193 10.46 4.74 -7.07
#